data_AF-A0A6A4VJC0-F1
#
_entry.id   AF-A0A6A4VJC0-F1
#
_cell.length_a   1.000
_cell.length_b   1.000
_cell.length_c   1.000
_cell.angle_alpha   90.00
_cell.angle_beta   90.00
_cell.angle_gamma   90.00
#
_symmetry.space_group_name_H-M   'P 1'
#
loop_
_entity.id
_entity.type
_entity.pdbx_description
1 polymer ?
#
loop_
_entity_poly.entity_id
_entity_poly.type
_entity_poly.pdbx_seq_one_letter_code
_entity_poly.pdbx_strand_id
1 'polypeptide(L)'
;MILVRTEYLFNFDDAFEIHDDIEVLQRMGMALGLENGTSTEADLQKAKSMLPPPLAAFLDQVAREGAASRTDADDTEDEMMPQPGSSTAFEEPLLCLQEAAEL
;
A
#
# COMPACT_ATOMS: atom_id res chain seq x y z
N MET A 1 16.78 33.23 -5.45
CA MET A 1 16.22 33.13 -4.08
C MET A 1 14.72 32.93 -4.22
N ILE A 2 14.21 31.72 -3.98
CA ILE A 2 12.77 31.51 -3.88
C ILE A 2 12.41 31.89 -2.44
N LEU A 3 11.59 32.93 -2.27
CA LEU A 3 11.07 33.33 -0.97
C LEU A 3 9.93 32.38 -0.59
N VAL A 4 10.16 31.49 0.36
CA VAL A 4 9.13 30.64 0.96
C VAL A 4 8.37 31.48 1.97
N ARG A 5 7.06 31.67 1.75
CA ARG A 5 6.17 32.18 2.79
C ARG A 5 5.79 31.03 3.71
N THR A 6 5.92 31.24 5.00
CA THR A 6 5.80 30.20 6.03
C THR A 6 4.49 30.27 6.81
N GLU A 7 3.75 31.37 6.75
CA GLU A 7 2.56 31.59 7.58
C GLU A 7 1.39 32.14 6.75
N TYR A 8 0.21 31.55 6.96
CA TYR A 8 -1.05 31.92 6.32
C TYR A 8 -2.21 31.72 7.31
N LEU A 9 -3.19 32.64 7.30
CA LEU A 9 -4.41 32.53 8.10
C LEU A 9 -5.62 32.72 7.18
N PHE A 10 -6.52 31.74 7.20
CA PHE A 10 -7.78 31.75 6.45
C PHE A 10 -8.94 31.61 7.43
N ASN A 11 -10.01 32.38 7.23
CA ASN A 11 -11.25 32.24 7.98
C ASN A 11 -12.32 31.69 7.04
N PHE A 12 -13.07 30.70 7.51
CA PHE A 12 -14.17 30.08 6.76
C PHE A 12 -15.43 30.14 7.61
N ASP A 13 -16.56 30.51 6.99
CA ASP A 13 -17.88 30.54 7.65
C ASP A 13 -18.56 29.15 7.67
N ASP A 14 -18.08 28.24 6.82
CA ASP A 14 -18.57 26.86 6.65
C ASP A 14 -17.42 25.83 6.75
N ALA A 15 -17.79 24.55 6.89
CA ALA A 15 -16.83 23.44 6.87
C ALA A 15 -16.10 23.37 5.51
N PHE A 16 -14.80 23.10 5.56
CA PHE A 16 -13.95 22.94 4.38
C PHE A 16 -13.21 21.60 4.42
N GLU A 17 -12.83 21.12 3.23
CA GLU A 17 -12.06 19.90 3.04
C GLU A 17 -10.79 20.24 2.26
N ILE A 18 -9.64 19.75 2.71
CA ILE A 18 -8.36 19.91 2.01
C ILE A 18 -7.99 18.53 1.48
N HIS A 19 -7.86 18.46 0.16
CA HIS A 19 -7.32 17.30 -0.53
C HIS A 19 -5.88 17.57 -0.92
N ASP A 20 -5.02 16.58 -0.71
CA ASP A 20 -3.68 16.60 -1.30
C ASP A 20 -3.76 16.47 -2.82
N ASP A 21 -2.75 16.98 -3.52
CA ASP A 21 -2.65 16.96 -4.98
C ASP A 21 -2.88 15.54 -5.54
N ILE A 22 -2.37 14.51 -4.85
CA ILE A 22 -2.46 13.10 -5.27
C ILE A 22 -3.91 12.63 -5.32
N GLU A 23 -4.72 12.95 -4.32
CA GLU A 23 -6.13 12.56 -4.27
C GLU A 23 -6.94 13.25 -5.38
N VAL A 24 -6.63 14.53 -5.65
CA VAL A 24 -7.24 15.28 -6.75
C VAL A 24 -6.88 14.65 -8.09
N LEU A 25 -5.61 14.30 -8.31
CA LEU A 25 -5.15 13.66 -9.54
C LEU A 25 -5.80 12.28 -9.75
N GLN A 26 -5.98 11.50 -8.69
CA GLN A 26 -6.69 10.22 -8.73
C GLN A 26 -8.16 10.41 -9.12
N ARG A 27 -8.89 11.34 -8.48
CA ARG A 27 -10.29 11.65 -8.82
C ARG A 27 -10.48 12.16 -10.25
N MET A 28 -9.46 12.83 -10.80
CA MET A 28 -9.43 13.24 -12.21
C MET A 28 -9.16 12.08 -13.18
N GLY A 29 -8.96 10.86 -12.69
CA GLY A 29 -8.67 9.67 -13.49
C GLY A 29 -7.23 9.59 -13.99
N MET A 30 -6.29 10.37 -13.41
CA MET A 30 -4.89 10.35 -13.85
C MET A 30 -4.13 9.13 -13.35
N ALA A 31 -4.65 8.44 -12.34
CA ALA A 31 -4.10 7.18 -11.84
C ALA A 31 -4.53 5.96 -12.66
N LEU A 32 -5.26 6.16 -13.77
CA LEU A 32 -5.62 5.10 -14.73
C LEU A 32 -6.39 3.92 -14.09
N GLY A 33 -7.12 4.17 -13.00
CA GLY A 33 -7.91 3.16 -12.29
C GLY A 33 -7.07 2.19 -11.44
N LEU A 34 -5.77 2.46 -11.26
CA LEU A 34 -4.88 1.68 -10.39
C LEU A 34 -5.27 1.79 -8.91
N GLU A 35 -5.87 2.91 -8.52
CA GLU A 35 -6.30 3.21 -7.15
C GLU A 35 -7.41 2.29 -6.65
N ASN A 36 -8.26 1.80 -7.55
CA ASN A 36 -9.42 0.96 -7.23
C ASN A 36 -9.35 -0.42 -7.92
N GLY A 37 -8.22 -0.74 -8.57
CA GLY A 37 -8.04 -1.99 -9.31
C GLY A 37 -8.99 -2.18 -10.50
N THR A 38 -9.52 -1.07 -11.05
CA THR A 38 -10.43 -1.06 -12.21
C THR A 38 -9.71 -0.77 -13.52
N SER A 39 -8.37 -0.78 -13.49
CA SER A 39 -7.50 -0.46 -14.62
C SER A 39 -7.67 -1.47 -15.76
N THR A 40 -7.82 -0.98 -17.00
CA THR A 40 -7.88 -1.84 -18.19
C THR A 40 -6.48 -2.24 -18.67
N GLU A 41 -6.37 -3.26 -19.52
CA GLU A 41 -5.06 -3.65 -20.08
C GLU A 41 -4.41 -2.50 -20.88
N ALA A 42 -5.21 -1.70 -21.60
CA ALA A 42 -4.70 -0.54 -22.33
C ALA A 42 -4.10 0.52 -21.38
N ASP A 43 -4.75 0.71 -20.23
CA ASP A 43 -4.32 1.63 -19.18
C ASP A 43 -3.05 1.13 -18.48
N LEU A 44 -2.94 -0.18 -18.22
CA LEU A 44 -1.71 -0.77 -17.69
C LEU A 44 -0.52 -0.60 -18.62
N GLN A 45 -0.71 -0.81 -19.93
CA GLN A 45 0.37 -0.58 -20.90
C GLN A 45 0.76 0.90 -20.96
N LYS A 46 -0.21 1.80 -20.88
CA LYS A 46 0.05 3.24 -20.81
C LYS A 46 0.82 3.60 -19.53
N ALA A 47 0.43 3.07 -18.38
CA ALA A 47 1.14 3.25 -17.12
C ALA A 47 2.58 2.73 -17.18
N LYS A 48 2.80 1.53 -17.77
CA LYS A 48 4.14 0.95 -17.98
C LYS A 48 5.02 1.83 -18.86
N SER A 49 4.44 2.50 -19.86
CA SER A 49 5.19 3.43 -20.73
C SER A 49 5.62 4.73 -20.03
N MET A 50 4.95 5.10 -18.93
CA MET A 50 5.26 6.30 -18.14
C MET A 50 6.33 6.06 -17.07
N LEU A 51 6.68 4.79 -16.81
CA LEU A 51 7.64 4.40 -15.78
C LEU A 51 8.93 3.81 -16.36
N PRO A 52 10.06 3.94 -15.66
CA PRO A 52 11.27 3.18 -15.98
C PRO A 52 11.05 1.66 -15.91
N PRO A 53 11.78 0.85 -16.70
CA PRO A 53 11.58 -0.60 -16.78
C PRO A 53 11.56 -1.37 -15.45
N PRO A 54 12.38 -1.04 -14.42
CA PRO A 54 12.33 -1.72 -13.13
C PRO A 54 11.02 -1.49 -12.36
N LEU A 55 10.41 -0.32 -12.53
CA LEU A 55 9.18 0.07 -11.84
C LEU A 55 7.93 -0.45 -12.57
N ALA A 56 8.03 -0.68 -13.88
CA ALA A 56 6.95 -1.25 -14.68
C ALA A 56 6.54 -2.66 -14.21
N ALA A 57 7.48 -3.44 -13.65
CA ALA A 57 7.21 -4.77 -13.10
C ALA A 57 6.31 -4.74 -11.85
N PHE A 58 6.29 -3.62 -11.12
CA PHE A 58 5.50 -3.46 -9.90
C PHE A 58 4.04 -3.08 -10.19
N LEU A 59 3.74 -2.50 -11.36
CA LEU A 59 2.38 -2.11 -11.73
C LEU A 59 1.38 -3.26 -11.74
N ASP A 60 1.82 -4.46 -12.14
CA ASP A 60 0.96 -5.65 -12.16
C ASP A 60 0.56 -6.11 -10.75
N GLN A 61 1.41 -5.82 -9.75
CA GLN A 61 1.10 -6.06 -8.34
C GLN A 61 0.14 -4.98 -7.82
N VAL A 62 0.42 -3.71 -8.10
CA VAL A 62 -0.42 -2.57 -7.67
C VAL A 62 -1.84 -2.69 -8.23
N ALA A 63 -1.99 -3.05 -9.50
CA ALA A 63 -3.29 -3.21 -10.13
C ALA A 63 -4.13 -4.32 -9.49
N ARG A 64 -3.47 -5.38 -9.00
CA ARG A 64 -4.13 -6.48 -8.29
C ARG A 64 -4.51 -6.09 -6.87
N GLU A 65 -3.64 -5.35 -6.17
CA GLU A 65 -3.86 -4.91 -4.80
C GLU A 65 -4.92 -3.81 -4.69
N GLY A 66 -5.00 -2.90 -5.67
CA GLY A 66 -6.05 -1.87 -5.73
C GLY A 66 -7.46 -2.45 -5.83
N ALA A 67 -7.61 -3.69 -6.33
CA ALA A 67 -8.90 -4.39 -6.38
C ALA A 67 -9.30 -5.03 -5.04
N ALA A 68 -8.35 -5.17 -4.10
CA ALA A 68 -8.56 -5.91 -2.84
C ALA A 68 -8.81 -5.00 -1.63
N SER A 69 -8.59 -3.68 -1.72
CA SER A 69 -8.58 -2.77 -0.55
C SER A 69 -9.89 -2.02 -0.29
N ARG A 70 -11.05 -2.59 -0.65
CA ARG A 70 -12.36 -2.17 -0.13
C ARG A 70 -13.31 -3.37 0.03
N THR A 71 -12.93 -4.33 0.86
CA THR A 71 -13.97 -5.10 1.55
C THR A 71 -14.27 -4.38 2.84
N ASP A 72 -15.31 -3.55 2.83
CA ASP A 72 -16.08 -3.24 4.04
C ASP A 72 -16.61 -4.59 4.55
N ALA A 73 -15.85 -5.23 5.44
CA ALA A 73 -16.21 -6.47 6.09
C ALA A 73 -16.31 -6.24 7.60
N ASP A 74 -17.56 -5.97 8.00
CA ASP A 74 -18.25 -6.48 9.18
C ASP A 74 -17.83 -5.98 10.59
N ASP A 75 -18.75 -5.19 11.17
CA ASP A 75 -18.98 -5.10 12.61
C ASP A 75 -19.11 -6.51 13.22
N THR A 76 -18.18 -6.92 14.08
CA THR A 76 -18.52 -7.76 15.25
C THR A 76 -17.50 -7.51 16.35
N GLU A 77 -17.93 -6.71 17.31
CA GLU A 77 -17.42 -6.71 18.67
C GLU A 77 -17.75 -8.07 19.30
N ASP A 78 -16.76 -8.88 19.65
CA ASP A 78 -16.87 -9.71 20.86
C ASP A 78 -15.49 -10.30 21.23
N GLU A 79 -15.19 -10.18 22.51
CA GLU A 79 -13.99 -10.69 23.14
C GLU A 79 -13.92 -12.23 23.08
N MET A 80 -12.71 -12.80 22.92
CA MET A 80 -12.31 -13.93 23.77
C MET A 80 -10.80 -14.14 23.80
N MET A 81 -10.23 -13.88 24.97
CA MET A 81 -8.90 -14.26 25.44
C MET A 81 -8.74 -15.80 25.56
N PRO A 82 -7.49 -16.30 25.69
CA PRO A 82 -7.03 -17.55 25.09
C PRO A 82 -7.34 -18.79 25.94
N GLN A 83 -7.34 -19.98 25.30
CA GLN A 83 -7.27 -21.25 26.03
C GLN A 83 -6.21 -22.20 25.46
N PRO A 84 -5.55 -22.99 26.34
CA PRO A 84 -4.28 -23.64 26.08
C PRO A 84 -4.45 -25.08 25.58
N GLY A 85 -3.45 -25.58 24.85
CA GLY A 85 -3.17 -27.01 24.79
C GLY A 85 -3.02 -27.60 23.39
N SER A 86 -1.77 -27.87 23.05
CA SER A 86 -1.25 -29.18 22.63
C SER A 86 -0.43 -29.18 21.32
N SER A 87 0.76 -29.78 21.47
CA SER A 87 1.66 -30.28 20.42
C SER A 87 2.51 -29.26 19.66
N THR A 88 3.60 -28.80 20.31
CA THR A 88 4.80 -28.35 19.60
C THR A 88 5.61 -29.57 19.19
N ALA A 89 5.46 -30.03 17.95
CA ALA A 89 6.53 -30.72 17.25
C ALA A 89 7.24 -29.67 16.39
N PHE A 90 8.14 -28.92 17.01
CA PHE A 90 9.13 -28.10 16.30
C PHE A 90 10.28 -29.04 15.93
N GLU A 91 10.31 -29.52 14.69
CA GLU A 91 11.57 -29.94 14.09
C GLU A 91 12.32 -28.66 13.68
N GLU A 92 13.34 -28.31 14.46
CA GLU A 92 14.44 -27.49 14.00
C GLU A 92 15.37 -28.35 13.13
N PRO A 93 15.65 -27.98 11.87
CA PRO A 93 16.93 -28.28 11.27
C PRO A 93 17.90 -27.17 11.67
N LEU A 94 18.75 -27.46 12.66
CA LEU A 94 19.92 -26.64 12.97
C LEU A 94 20.77 -26.47 11.71
N LEU A 95 20.79 -25.23 11.22
CA LEU A 95 21.71 -24.76 10.21
C LEU A 95 23.15 -25.02 10.67
N CYS A 96 23.89 -25.74 9.81
CA CYS A 96 25.33 -25.90 9.85
C CYS A 96 26.05 -24.56 10.05
N LEU A 97 26.40 -24.23 11.28
CA LEU A 97 27.57 -23.42 11.57
C LEU A 97 28.74 -24.37 11.86
N GLN A 98 29.24 -24.98 10.78
CA GLN A 98 30.60 -25.52 10.74
C GLN A 98 31.54 -24.32 10.53
N GLU A 99 31.69 -23.50 11.57
CA GLU A 99 32.84 -22.61 11.64
C GLU A 99 34.03 -23.45 12.11
N ALA A 100 35.09 -23.39 11.29
CA ALA A 100 36.23 -24.28 11.34
C ALA A 100 36.91 -24.27 12.70
N ALA A 101 36.91 -25.43 13.37
CA ALA A 101 37.94 -25.77 14.33
C ALA A 101 39.10 -26.45 13.61
N GLU A 102 40.31 -26.04 14.02
CA GLU A 102 41.62 -26.68 13.85
C GLU A 102 42.46 -26.29 12.61
N LEU A 103 43.34 -25.28 12.77
CA LEU A 103 44.70 -25.45 13.34
C LEU A 103 45.35 -24.10 13.69
#